data_AF-U7KEX3-F1
#
_entry.id   AF-U7KEX3-F1
#
_cell.length_a   1.000
_cell.length_b   1.000
_cell.length_c   1.000
_cell.angle_alpha   90.00
_cell.angle_beta   90.00
_cell.angle_gamma   90.00
#
_symmetry.space_group_name_H-M   'P 1'
#
loop_
_entity.id
_entity.type
_entity.pdbx_description
1 polymer ?
#
loop_
_entity_poly.entity_id
_entity_poly.type
_entity_poly.pdbx_seq_one_letter_code
_entity_poly.pdbx_strand_id
1 'polypeptide(L)'
;MIQRCLVHAQRVIRRYTTSRPRTDAGKTIYALALKLTRVTTLEQAREWTLRLHDFGQVFKTFLNEKTPVPKERRTLNNQWEWTHLRIRKAYNSLLHLSRNNWLFTYLKPPPNVPDPKRWASTTNSLEGGINAQLKRIADAHRSRSGERQRKMLEWYLHTKKQLPDDPLNIARQCNYGQDQLAKVNDLAEENHNKADQETGRPAFYDNAIPTEYEHSIGIRKDPMK
;
A
#
# COMPACT_ATOMS: atom_id res chain seq x y z
N MET A 1 0.69 -9.16 16.68
CA MET A 1 0.21 -7.75 16.68
C MET A 1 0.96 -6.99 15.59
N ILE A 2 0.30 -6.13 14.82
CA ILE A 2 0.89 -5.44 13.64
C ILE A 2 0.71 -3.93 13.79
N GLN A 3 1.79 -3.16 13.57
CA GLN A 3 1.73 -1.70 13.39
C GLN A 3 1.80 -1.37 11.90
N ARG A 4 0.83 -0.61 11.39
CA ARG A 4 0.89 0.01 10.06
C ARG A 4 1.46 1.43 10.15
N CYS A 5 2.27 1.80 9.17
CA CYS A 5 2.83 3.15 9.11
C CYS A 5 1.74 4.20 8.94
N LEU A 6 1.68 5.17 9.87
CA LEU A 6 0.67 6.23 9.85
C LEU A 6 0.78 7.14 8.62
N VAL A 7 1.99 7.36 8.12
CA VAL A 7 2.24 8.13 6.89
C VAL A 7 1.68 7.40 5.66
N HIS A 8 1.79 6.08 5.61
CA HIS A 8 1.20 5.30 4.52
C HIS A 8 -0.33 5.32 4.60
N ALA A 9 -0.91 5.15 5.78
CA ALA A 9 -2.35 5.31 5.98
C ALA A 9 -2.83 6.70 5.51
N GLN A 10 -2.14 7.77 5.91
CA GLN A 10 -2.45 9.14 5.46
C GLN A 10 -2.35 9.32 3.93
N ARG A 11 -1.32 8.73 3.29
CA ARG A 11 -1.13 8.80 1.83
C ARG A 11 -2.26 8.09 1.07
N VAL A 12 -2.79 6.99 1.61
CA VAL A 12 -3.94 6.27 1.03
C VAL A 12 -5.17 7.17 1.04
N ILE A 13 -5.45 7.86 2.14
CA ILE A 13 -6.56 8.83 2.22
C ILE A 13 -6.37 9.94 1.19
N ARG A 14 -5.16 10.53 1.12
CA ARG A 14 -4.85 11.57 0.14
C ARG A 14 -5.07 11.10 -1.30
N ARG A 15 -4.76 9.84 -1.63
CA ARG A 15 -5.02 9.26 -2.97
C ARG A 15 -6.51 9.28 -3.30
N TYR A 16 -7.36 8.96 -2.32
CA TYR A 16 -8.80 8.95 -2.49
C TYR A 16 -9.44 10.34 -2.48
N THR A 17 -9.04 11.24 -1.57
CA THR A 17 -9.69 12.55 -1.42
C THR A 17 -9.06 13.66 -2.25
N THR A 18 -7.76 13.57 -2.55
CA THR A 18 -6.84 14.68 -2.89
C THR A 18 -6.43 15.54 -1.67
N SER A 19 -5.46 16.45 -1.86
CA SER A 19 -5.01 17.40 -0.83
C SER A 19 -5.90 18.64 -0.66
N ARG A 20 -6.83 18.87 -1.59
CA ARG A 20 -7.82 19.97 -1.53
C ARG A 20 -9.21 19.44 -1.91
N PRO A 21 -9.79 18.56 -1.08
CA PRO A 21 -11.13 18.03 -1.34
C PRO A 21 -12.18 19.15 -1.33
N ARG A 22 -13.13 19.10 -2.27
CA ARG A 22 -14.17 20.13 -2.43
C ARG A 22 -15.38 19.88 -1.52
N THR A 23 -15.73 18.61 -1.30
CA THR A 23 -16.86 18.21 -0.46
C THR A 23 -16.50 18.26 1.02
N ASP A 24 -17.48 18.53 1.87
CA ASP A 24 -17.25 18.62 3.33
C ASP A 24 -16.88 17.26 3.93
N ALA A 25 -17.47 16.17 3.44
CA ALA A 25 -17.05 14.80 3.78
C ALA A 25 -15.58 14.53 3.39
N GLY A 26 -15.15 15.02 2.22
CA GLY A 26 -13.76 14.89 1.79
C GLY A 26 -12.80 15.71 2.66
N LYS A 27 -13.16 16.94 3.01
CA LYS A 27 -12.37 17.81 3.89
C LYS A 27 -12.21 17.21 5.28
N THR A 28 -13.31 16.72 5.86
CA THR A 28 -13.33 16.16 7.22
C THR A 28 -12.51 14.87 7.32
N ILE A 29 -12.67 13.91 6.39
CA ILE A 29 -11.87 12.67 6.41
C ILE A 29 -10.38 12.94 6.14
N TYR A 30 -10.06 13.91 5.27
CA TYR A 30 -8.67 14.29 5.03
C TYR A 30 -8.05 14.97 6.26
N ALA A 31 -8.79 15.86 6.94
CA ALA A 31 -8.35 16.47 8.19
C ALA A 31 -8.14 15.42 9.29
N LEU A 32 -9.00 14.41 9.39
CA LEU A 32 -8.83 13.28 10.30
C LEU A 32 -7.53 12.51 10.00
N ALA A 33 -7.23 12.27 8.72
CA ALA A 33 -5.99 11.63 8.30
C ALA A 33 -4.74 12.47 8.58
N LEU A 34 -4.82 13.80 8.51
CA LEU A 34 -3.72 14.69 8.93
C LEU A 34 -3.47 14.64 10.44
N LYS A 35 -4.53 14.52 11.24
CA LYS A 35 -4.41 14.40 12.70
C LYS A 35 -3.82 13.05 13.13
N LEU A 36 -3.95 12.01 12.29
CA LEU A 36 -3.46 10.66 12.59
C LEU A 36 -1.97 10.65 12.96
N THR A 37 -1.12 11.36 12.22
CA THR A 37 0.34 11.39 12.44
C THR A 37 0.76 12.23 13.65
N ARG A 38 -0.16 12.98 14.26
CA ARG A 38 0.08 13.81 15.45
C ARG A 38 -0.30 13.11 16.76
N VAL A 39 -0.94 11.95 16.68
CA VAL A 39 -1.28 11.16 17.86
C VAL A 39 0.02 10.68 18.52
N THR A 40 0.14 10.88 19.82
CA THR A 40 1.30 10.49 20.64
C THR A 40 0.90 9.82 21.94
N THR A 41 -0.36 9.97 22.36
CA THR A 41 -0.89 9.40 23.61
C THR A 41 -2.08 8.48 23.34
N LEU A 42 -2.36 7.60 24.31
CA LEU A 42 -3.49 6.65 24.22
C LEU A 42 -4.84 7.35 24.25
N GLU A 43 -4.95 8.46 24.95
CA GLU A 43 -6.16 9.28 24.99
C GLU A 43 -6.43 9.91 23.62
N GLN A 44 -5.39 10.46 22.98
CA GLN A 44 -5.49 10.98 21.61
C GLN A 44 -5.87 9.88 20.61
N ALA A 45 -5.35 8.66 20.78
CA ALA A 45 -5.73 7.52 19.96
C ALA A 45 -7.22 7.17 20.09
N ARG A 46 -7.75 7.15 21.32
CA ARG A 46 -9.19 6.93 21.59
C ARG A 46 -10.04 8.04 20.98
N GLU A 47 -9.66 9.30 21.20
CA GLU A 47 -10.35 10.46 20.64
C GLU A 47 -10.35 10.41 19.10
N TRP A 48 -9.24 9.99 18.49
CA TRP A 48 -9.16 9.81 17.05
C TRP A 48 -10.12 8.72 16.54
N THR A 49 -10.22 7.58 17.23
CA THR A 49 -11.16 6.52 16.88
C THR A 49 -12.62 6.95 17.04
N LEU A 50 -12.95 7.74 18.07
CA LEU A 50 -14.28 8.31 18.23
C LEU A 50 -14.62 9.24 17.06
N ARG A 51 -13.71 10.16 16.70
CA ARG A 51 -13.92 11.04 15.53
C ARG A 51 -14.09 10.28 14.22
N LEU A 52 -13.42 9.14 14.05
CA LEU A 52 -13.62 8.28 12.89
C LEU A 52 -15.03 7.68 12.88
N HIS A 53 -15.51 7.22 14.04
CA HIS A 53 -16.88 6.71 14.18
C HIS A 53 -17.92 7.82 13.91
N ASP A 54 -17.73 9.00 14.49
CA ASP A 54 -18.62 10.15 14.31
C ASP A 54 -18.71 10.58 12.86
N PHE A 55 -17.59 10.57 12.12
CA PHE A 55 -17.58 10.79 10.67
C PHE A 55 -18.53 9.82 9.95
N GLY A 56 -18.48 8.54 10.30
CA GLY A 56 -19.34 7.51 9.71
C GLY A 56 -20.83 7.72 10.01
N GLN A 57 -21.17 8.33 11.14
CA GLN A 57 -22.55 8.67 11.52
C GLN A 57 -23.03 9.93 10.79
N VAL A 58 -22.25 11.02 10.86
CA VAL A 58 -22.60 12.32 10.26
C VAL A 58 -22.76 12.22 8.75
N PHE A 59 -21.85 11.52 8.07
CA PHE A 59 -21.88 11.35 6.62
C PHE A 59 -22.53 10.04 6.17
N LYS A 60 -23.31 9.36 7.02
CA LYS A 60 -23.93 8.07 6.68
C LYS A 60 -24.82 8.14 5.45
N THR A 61 -25.65 9.17 5.35
CA THR A 61 -26.54 9.40 4.20
C THR A 61 -25.71 9.63 2.93
N PHE A 62 -24.80 10.60 2.99
CA PHE A 62 -23.86 10.92 1.91
C PHE A 62 -23.08 9.69 1.41
N LEU A 63 -22.50 8.89 2.30
CA LEU A 63 -21.72 7.69 1.93
C LEU A 63 -22.57 6.58 1.30
N ASN A 64 -23.89 6.59 1.52
CA ASN A 64 -24.81 5.60 1.00
C ASN A 64 -25.57 6.08 -0.25
N GLU A 65 -25.29 7.28 -0.75
CA GLU A 65 -25.81 7.75 -2.03
C GLU A 65 -25.32 6.84 -3.17
N LYS A 66 -26.27 6.46 -4.04
CA LYS A 66 -26.02 5.64 -5.23
C LYS A 66 -26.51 6.36 -6.46
N THR A 67 -25.71 6.29 -7.51
CA THR A 67 -26.03 6.79 -8.84
C THR A 67 -26.24 5.60 -9.79
N PRO A 68 -27.22 5.66 -10.69
CA PRO A 68 -27.43 4.58 -11.64
C PRO A 68 -26.28 4.52 -12.64
N VAL A 69 -25.80 3.32 -12.96
CA VAL A 69 -24.72 3.12 -13.93
C VAL A 69 -25.24 3.50 -15.34
N PRO A 70 -24.41 4.17 -16.18
CA PRO A 70 -24.77 4.49 -17.56
C PRO A 70 -25.22 3.25 -18.34
N LYS A 71 -26.18 3.42 -19.26
CA LYS A 71 -26.81 2.30 -19.99
C LYS A 71 -25.78 1.41 -20.69
N GLU A 72 -24.70 1.99 -21.23
CA GLU A 72 -23.62 1.28 -21.92
C GLU A 72 -22.86 0.28 -21.03
N ARG A 73 -22.75 0.55 -19.73
CA ARG A 73 -22.02 -0.29 -18.75
C ARG A 73 -22.94 -1.07 -17.82
N ARG A 74 -24.26 -0.88 -17.97
CA ARG A 74 -25.25 -1.48 -17.09
C ARG A 74 -25.40 -2.96 -17.42
N THR A 75 -25.19 -3.81 -16.43
CA THR A 75 -25.53 -5.23 -16.50
C THR A 75 -26.66 -5.55 -15.53
N LEU A 76 -27.31 -6.71 -15.68
CA LEU A 76 -28.41 -7.13 -14.80
C LEU A 76 -28.02 -7.08 -13.31
N ASN A 77 -26.76 -7.43 -13.02
CA ASN A 77 -26.18 -7.48 -11.68
C ASN A 77 -25.49 -6.18 -11.24
N ASN A 78 -25.26 -5.22 -12.14
CA ASN A 78 -24.54 -3.96 -11.84
C ASN A 78 -25.30 -2.74 -12.36
N GLN A 79 -26.36 -2.38 -11.65
CA GLN A 79 -27.25 -1.29 -12.02
C GLN A 79 -26.94 0.03 -11.30
N TRP A 80 -26.27 -0.02 -10.15
CA TRP A 80 -26.04 1.11 -9.26
C TRP A 80 -24.59 1.15 -8.79
N GLU A 81 -24.00 2.33 -8.80
CA GLU A 81 -22.68 2.59 -8.26
C GLU A 81 -22.74 3.61 -7.11
N TRP A 82 -21.83 3.50 -6.16
CA TRP A 82 -21.74 4.48 -5.08
C TRP A 82 -21.29 5.84 -5.64
N THR A 83 -22.08 6.88 -5.42
CA THR A 83 -21.80 8.23 -5.94
C THR A 83 -20.46 8.75 -5.41
N HIS A 84 -20.18 8.50 -4.13
CA HIS A 84 -18.96 8.97 -3.46
C HIS A 84 -17.96 7.84 -3.19
N LEU A 85 -17.75 6.97 -4.19
CA LEU A 85 -16.90 5.78 -4.06
C LEU A 85 -15.52 6.06 -3.44
N ARG A 86 -14.86 7.15 -3.86
CA ARG A 86 -13.52 7.50 -3.34
C ARG A 86 -13.53 7.80 -1.85
N ILE A 87 -14.49 8.58 -1.37
CA ILE A 87 -14.60 8.94 0.05
C ILE A 87 -14.98 7.70 0.86
N ARG A 88 -15.86 6.85 0.32
CA ARG A 88 -16.22 5.57 0.95
C ARG A 88 -15.01 4.65 1.10
N LYS A 89 -14.17 4.51 0.06
CA LYS A 89 -12.90 3.75 0.14
C LYS A 89 -11.94 4.34 1.17
N ALA A 90 -11.80 5.67 1.20
CA ALA A 90 -10.98 6.35 2.22
C ALA A 90 -11.47 6.02 3.65
N TYR A 91 -12.77 6.15 3.90
CA TYR A 91 -13.34 5.84 5.20
C TYR A 91 -13.16 4.36 5.59
N ASN A 92 -13.50 3.43 4.67
CA ASN A 92 -13.37 2.00 4.91
C ASN A 92 -11.93 1.58 5.17
N SER A 93 -10.96 2.22 4.51
CA SER A 93 -9.54 1.98 4.75
C SER A 93 -9.14 2.25 6.21
N LEU A 94 -9.53 3.41 6.75
CA LEU A 94 -9.26 3.78 8.14
C LEU A 94 -10.04 2.90 9.10
N LEU A 95 -11.30 2.60 8.78
CA LEU A 95 -12.16 1.75 9.59
C LEU A 95 -11.58 0.35 9.73
N HIS A 96 -11.07 -0.22 8.65
CA HIS A 96 -10.40 -1.52 8.65
C HIS A 96 -9.12 -1.49 9.52
N LEU A 97 -8.29 -0.44 9.37
CA LEU A 97 -7.07 -0.29 10.19
C LEU A 97 -7.40 -0.12 11.68
N SER A 98 -8.47 0.60 12.00
CA SER A 98 -8.92 0.81 13.37
C SER A 98 -9.49 -0.47 13.98
N ARG A 99 -10.35 -1.20 13.27
CA ARG A 99 -10.97 -2.45 13.75
C ARG A 99 -9.96 -3.55 14.04
N ASN A 100 -8.93 -3.65 13.21
CA ASN A 100 -7.86 -4.62 13.40
C ASN A 100 -6.80 -4.17 14.42
N ASN A 101 -6.97 -2.99 15.04
CA ASN A 101 -6.02 -2.39 15.97
C ASN A 101 -4.60 -2.27 15.37
N TRP A 102 -4.46 -1.75 14.14
CA TRP A 102 -3.15 -1.63 13.47
C TRP A 102 -2.54 -0.22 13.47
N LEU A 103 -3.26 0.79 13.97
CA LEU A 103 -2.82 2.20 13.92
C LEU A 103 -1.97 2.63 15.12
N PHE A 104 -2.34 2.21 16.33
CA PHE A 104 -1.80 2.78 17.57
C PHE A 104 -1.04 1.78 18.44
N THR A 105 -0.67 0.63 17.88
CA THR A 105 0.05 -0.42 18.59
C THR A 105 1.44 0.00 19.09
N TYR A 106 2.06 1.00 18.46
CA TYR A 106 3.32 1.59 18.95
C TYR A 106 3.19 2.30 20.31
N LEU A 107 1.98 2.70 20.73
CA LEU A 107 1.75 3.33 22.04
C LEU A 107 1.73 2.32 23.20
N LYS A 108 1.42 1.06 22.90
CA LYS A 108 1.44 -0.07 23.84
C LYS A 108 2.05 -1.29 23.14
N PRO A 109 3.38 -1.31 22.99
CA PRO A 109 4.04 -2.46 22.40
C PRO A 109 3.81 -3.71 23.27
N PRO A 110 3.72 -4.91 22.65
CA PRO A 110 3.52 -6.13 23.41
C PRO A 110 4.72 -6.41 24.34
N PRO A 111 4.49 -7.01 25.52
CA PRO A 111 5.53 -7.20 26.54
C PRO A 111 6.67 -8.11 26.10
N ASN A 112 6.42 -9.00 25.13
CA ASN A 112 7.41 -9.97 24.64
C ASN A 112 8.38 -9.39 23.59
N VAL A 113 8.42 -8.07 23.38
CA VAL A 113 9.27 -7.45 22.36
C VAL A 113 10.62 -7.07 22.99
N PRO A 114 11.75 -7.54 22.43
CA PRO A 114 13.08 -7.28 23.01
C PRO A 114 13.45 -5.80 23.05
N ASP A 115 12.98 -4.99 22.08
CA ASP A 115 13.20 -3.54 22.05
C ASP A 115 11.88 -2.77 21.80
N PRO A 116 11.15 -2.37 22.86
CA PRO A 116 9.92 -1.59 22.73
C PRO A 116 10.12 -0.25 21.98
N LYS A 117 11.30 0.36 22.11
CA LYS A 117 11.66 1.62 21.43
C LYS A 117 11.73 1.51 19.90
N ARG A 118 11.84 0.29 19.34
CA ARG A 118 11.87 0.08 17.88
C ARG A 118 10.47 0.10 17.26
N TRP A 119 9.40 0.02 18.05
CA TRP A 119 8.04 0.16 17.53
C TRP A 119 7.76 1.61 17.20
N ALA A 120 7.97 1.97 15.93
CA ALA A 120 7.75 3.31 15.43
C ALA A 120 6.35 3.46 14.81
N SER A 121 5.76 4.64 14.97
CA SER A 121 4.52 5.03 14.29
C SER A 121 4.68 5.20 12.77
N THR A 122 5.91 5.42 12.31
CA THR A 122 6.24 5.64 10.91
C THR A 122 7.41 4.79 10.45
N THR A 123 7.43 4.43 9.17
CA THR A 123 8.52 3.72 8.51
C THR A 123 9.48 4.68 7.79
N ASN A 124 9.53 5.95 8.20
CA ASN A 124 10.34 6.98 7.53
C ASN A 124 11.83 6.61 7.48
N SER A 125 12.36 5.99 8.54
CA SER A 125 13.75 5.51 8.58
C SER A 125 14.02 4.41 7.54
N LEU A 126 13.01 3.58 7.23
CA LEU A 126 13.12 2.55 6.19
C LEU A 126 12.95 3.15 4.80
N GLU A 127 11.92 3.99 4.61
CA GLU A 127 11.59 4.63 3.33
C GLU A 127 12.67 5.62 2.86
N GLY A 128 13.24 6.41 3.78
CA GLY A 128 14.32 7.36 3.50
C GLY A 128 15.72 6.76 3.58
N GLY A 129 15.88 5.64 4.29
CA GLY A 129 17.14 4.93 4.42
C GLY A 129 17.35 3.91 3.31
N ILE A 130 17.16 2.63 3.64
CA ILE A 130 17.47 1.49 2.76
C ILE A 130 16.60 1.54 1.49
N ASN A 131 15.29 1.75 1.61
CA ASN A 131 14.38 1.70 0.46
C ASN A 131 14.67 2.82 -0.55
N ALA A 132 15.08 4.01 -0.09
CA ALA A 132 15.44 5.11 -0.99
C ALA A 132 16.64 4.78 -1.87
N GLN A 133 17.61 4.02 -1.36
CA GLN A 133 18.79 3.60 -2.12
C GLN A 133 18.42 2.51 -3.12
N LEU A 134 17.60 1.54 -2.71
CA LEU A 134 17.09 0.49 -3.61
C LEU A 134 16.26 1.09 -4.75
N LYS A 135 15.34 2.02 -4.44
CA LYS A 135 14.51 2.72 -5.43
C LYS A 135 15.38 3.47 -6.43
N ARG A 136 16.41 4.21 -6.00
CA ARG A 136 17.35 4.90 -6.90
C ARG A 136 18.05 3.97 -7.89
N ILE A 137 18.50 2.81 -7.43
CA ILE A 137 19.16 1.81 -8.29
C ILE A 137 18.16 1.20 -9.27
N ALA A 138 16.95 0.89 -8.80
CA ALA A 138 15.86 0.42 -9.64
C ALA A 138 15.48 1.44 -10.72
N ASP A 139 15.34 2.72 -10.36
CA ASP A 139 14.96 3.80 -11.26
C ASP A 139 16.03 4.05 -12.33
N ALA A 140 17.32 4.00 -11.96
CA ALA A 140 18.45 4.12 -12.89
C ALA A 140 18.48 2.99 -13.94
N HIS A 141 17.86 1.84 -13.63
CA HIS A 141 17.85 0.66 -14.49
C HIS A 141 16.42 0.15 -14.78
N ARG A 142 15.46 1.06 -14.91
CA ARG A 142 14.02 0.79 -15.10
C ARG A 142 13.67 -0.12 -16.28
N SER A 143 14.57 -0.30 -17.25
CA SER A 143 14.36 -1.12 -18.44
C SER A 143 14.84 -2.57 -18.29
N ARG A 144 15.28 -3.00 -17.09
CA ARG A 144 15.65 -4.39 -16.84
C ARG A 144 14.40 -5.25 -16.59
N SER A 145 14.47 -6.53 -16.98
CA SER A 145 13.46 -7.50 -16.57
C SER A 145 13.40 -7.65 -15.05
N GLY A 146 12.24 -8.01 -14.50
CA GLY A 146 12.05 -8.13 -13.05
C GLY A 146 13.08 -9.02 -12.36
N GLU A 147 13.45 -10.15 -12.97
CA GLU A 147 14.49 -11.05 -12.45
C GLU A 147 15.87 -10.37 -12.40
N ARG A 148 16.27 -9.67 -13.47
CA ARG A 148 17.56 -8.95 -13.54
C ARG A 148 17.60 -7.78 -12.57
N GLN A 149 16.48 -7.10 -12.39
CA GLN A 149 16.34 -6.01 -11.42
C GLN A 149 16.45 -6.55 -9.99
N ARG A 150 15.80 -7.68 -9.68
CA ARG A 150 15.91 -8.35 -8.39
C ARG A 150 17.35 -8.79 -8.09
N LYS A 151 18.01 -9.52 -9.00
CA LYS A 151 19.41 -9.95 -8.84
C LYS A 151 20.35 -8.77 -8.57
N MET A 152 20.13 -7.66 -9.27
CA MET A 152 20.89 -6.42 -9.05
C MET A 152 20.67 -5.84 -7.65
N LEU A 153 19.42 -5.78 -7.17
CA LEU A 153 19.11 -5.30 -5.82
C LEU A 153 19.65 -6.26 -4.74
N GLU A 154 19.59 -7.57 -4.96
CA GLU A 154 20.17 -8.58 -4.08
C GLU A 154 21.69 -8.45 -3.99
N TRP A 155 22.36 -8.24 -5.12
CA TRP A 155 23.79 -7.94 -5.15
C TRP A 155 24.10 -6.68 -4.34
N TYR A 156 23.35 -5.61 -4.55
CA TYR A 156 23.53 -4.38 -3.79
C TYR A 156 23.35 -4.59 -2.28
N LEU A 157 22.28 -5.27 -1.87
CA LEU A 157 22.03 -5.58 -0.46
C LEU A 157 23.14 -6.46 0.14
N HIS A 158 23.67 -7.40 -0.64
CA HIS A 158 24.80 -8.23 -0.22
C HIS A 158 26.02 -7.37 0.14
N THR A 159 26.38 -6.39 -0.69
CA THR A 159 27.51 -5.47 -0.41
C THR A 159 27.33 -4.60 0.83
N LYS A 160 26.10 -4.50 1.37
CA LYS A 160 25.77 -3.73 2.57
C LYS A 160 25.72 -4.58 3.84
N LYS A 161 25.97 -5.89 3.76
CA LYS A 161 26.13 -6.74 4.94
C LYS A 161 27.41 -6.36 5.70
N GLN A 162 27.42 -6.59 7.01
CA GLN A 162 28.59 -6.33 7.86
C GLN A 162 29.79 -7.21 7.48
N LEU A 163 29.52 -8.42 6.98
CA LEU A 163 30.50 -9.38 6.46
C LEU A 163 29.96 -9.92 5.13
N PRO A 164 30.26 -9.27 3.99
CA PRO A 164 29.92 -9.81 2.68
C PRO A 164 30.82 -11.00 2.36
N ASP A 165 30.26 -12.00 1.68
CA ASP A 165 31.07 -13.10 1.14
C ASP A 165 31.92 -12.59 -0.03
N ASP A 166 33.00 -13.30 -0.36
CA ASP A 166 33.87 -12.92 -1.47
C ASP A 166 33.07 -12.85 -2.79
N PRO A 167 33.00 -11.67 -3.45
CA PRO A 167 32.22 -11.49 -4.66
C PRO A 167 32.62 -12.44 -5.80
N LEU A 168 33.88 -12.89 -5.85
CA LEU A 168 34.35 -13.86 -6.85
C LEU A 168 33.71 -15.24 -6.63
N ASN A 169 33.60 -15.68 -5.39
CA ASN A 169 32.99 -16.96 -5.05
C ASN A 169 31.48 -16.97 -5.33
N ILE A 170 30.81 -15.85 -5.07
CA ILE A 170 29.40 -15.67 -5.39
C ILE A 170 29.17 -15.63 -6.90
N ALA A 171 29.99 -14.89 -7.66
CA ALA A 171 29.85 -14.78 -9.11
C ALA A 171 30.08 -16.13 -9.82
N ARG A 172 30.91 -17.01 -9.24
CA ARG A 172 31.12 -18.39 -9.70
C ARG A 172 29.90 -19.30 -9.46
N GLN A 173 29.01 -18.94 -8.53
CA GLN A 173 27.75 -19.65 -8.33
C GLN A 173 26.75 -19.15 -9.39
N CYS A 174 26.57 -19.92 -10.47
CA CYS A 174 25.68 -19.58 -11.59
C CYS A 174 24.23 -19.28 -11.15
N ASN A 175 23.80 -19.81 -10.00
CA ASN A 175 22.44 -19.70 -9.48
C ASN A 175 22.25 -18.55 -8.49
N TYR A 176 23.17 -17.58 -8.38
CA TYR A 176 23.02 -16.48 -7.42
C TYR A 176 21.67 -15.76 -7.57
N GLY A 177 20.93 -15.72 -6.47
CA GLY A 177 19.57 -15.21 -6.41
C GLY A 177 18.49 -16.18 -6.89
N GLN A 178 18.76 -17.20 -7.70
CA GLN A 178 17.75 -18.16 -8.16
C GLN A 178 17.32 -19.12 -7.04
N ASP A 179 18.28 -19.68 -6.31
CA ASP A 179 17.99 -20.62 -5.20
C ASP A 179 17.23 -19.96 -4.05
N GLN A 180 17.49 -18.68 -3.80
CA GLN A 180 16.75 -17.87 -2.81
C GLN A 180 15.31 -17.63 -3.26
N LEU A 181 15.07 -17.43 -4.56
CA LEU A 181 13.72 -17.26 -5.13
C LEU A 181 12.88 -18.53 -4.94
N ALA A 182 13.48 -19.70 -5.20
CA ALA A 182 12.83 -21.00 -5.01
C ALA A 182 12.41 -21.20 -3.54
N LYS A 183 13.29 -20.87 -2.59
CA LYS A 183 13.01 -20.97 -1.13
C LYS A 183 11.93 -20.01 -0.62
N VAL A 184 11.72 -18.88 -1.29
CA VAL A 184 10.67 -17.91 -0.88
C VAL A 184 9.26 -18.46 -1.10
N ASN A 185 9.07 -19.29 -2.13
CA ASN A 185 7.78 -19.95 -2.39
C ASN A 185 7.43 -20.98 -1.31
N ASP A 186 8.43 -21.62 -0.68
CA ASP A 186 8.21 -22.67 0.32
C ASP A 186 7.96 -22.14 1.75
N LEU A 187 8.43 -20.92 2.08
CA LEU A 187 8.37 -20.35 3.43
C LEU A 187 7.14 -19.47 3.70
N ALA A 188 6.38 -19.14 2.66
CA ALA A 188 5.10 -18.46 2.81
C ALA A 188 4.00 -19.45 2.45
N GLU A 189 3.12 -19.83 3.39
CA GLU A 189 1.76 -20.18 2.99
C GLU A 189 1.29 -19.03 2.10
N GLU A 190 0.96 -19.31 0.83
CA GLU A 190 0.53 -18.34 -0.17
C GLU A 190 -0.77 -17.64 0.29
N ASN A 191 -0.65 -16.73 1.24
CA ASN A 191 -1.54 -15.58 1.34
C ASN A 191 -1.15 -14.69 0.16
N HIS A 192 -1.69 -14.99 -1.02
CA HIS A 192 -1.72 -14.07 -2.15
C HIS A 192 -2.40 -12.78 -1.67
N ASN A 193 -1.62 -11.89 -1.08
CA ASN A 193 -2.02 -10.54 -0.75
C ASN A 193 -2.16 -9.81 -2.09
N LYS A 194 -3.31 -10.01 -2.74
CA LYS A 194 -3.71 -9.17 -3.86
C LYS A 194 -3.60 -7.72 -3.41
N ALA A 195 -3.01 -6.89 -4.25
CA ALA A 195 -2.87 -5.47 -3.99
C ALA A 195 -4.24 -4.90 -3.63
N ASP A 196 -4.45 -4.61 -2.36
CA ASP A 196 -5.70 -4.03 -1.91
C ASP A 196 -5.52 -2.51 -1.87
N GLN A 197 -6.02 -1.88 -2.93
CA GLN A 197 -6.01 -0.44 -3.06
C GLN A 197 -6.74 0.22 -1.87
N GLU A 198 -7.76 -0.43 -1.31
CA GLU A 198 -8.55 0.09 -0.20
C GLU A 198 -7.73 0.13 1.08
N THR A 199 -6.97 -0.90 1.41
CA THR A 199 -6.14 -0.90 2.62
C THR A 199 -4.76 -0.27 2.46
N GLY A 200 -4.39 0.14 1.24
CA GLY A 200 -3.09 0.75 0.96
C GLY A 200 -1.92 -0.21 1.06
N ARG A 201 -2.19 -1.51 1.02
CA ARG A 201 -1.15 -2.54 0.95
C ARG A 201 -0.44 -2.37 -0.40
N PRO A 202 0.89 -2.23 -0.42
CA PRO A 202 1.63 -2.24 -1.68
C PRO A 202 1.33 -3.54 -2.43
N ALA A 203 1.20 -3.46 -3.76
CA ALA A 203 1.24 -4.66 -4.59
C ALA A 203 2.57 -5.38 -4.33
N PHE A 204 2.55 -6.71 -4.29
CA PHE A 204 3.78 -7.49 -4.12
C PHE A 204 4.77 -7.18 -5.25
N TYR A 205 4.26 -6.94 -6.47
CA TYR A 205 4.97 -6.33 -7.61
C TYR A 205 3.99 -5.54 -8.49
N ASP A 206 4.46 -4.44 -9.08
CA ASP A 206 3.73 -3.68 -10.11
C ASP A 206 3.88 -4.44 -11.44
N ASN A 207 3.10 -5.51 -11.62
CA ASN A 207 3.05 -6.27 -12.88
C ASN A 207 2.20 -5.50 -13.90
N ALA A 208 2.59 -4.26 -14.20
CA ALA A 208 2.04 -3.52 -15.32
C ALA A 208 2.64 -4.08 -16.61
N ILE A 209 2.00 -5.14 -17.12
CA ILE A 209 1.84 -5.61 -18.51
C ILE A 209 1.61 -7.12 -18.38
N PRO A 210 0.38 -7.62 -18.59
CA PRO A 210 0.16 -9.06 -18.66
C PRO A 210 0.96 -9.63 -19.84
N THR A 211 1.68 -10.73 -19.60
CA THR A 211 2.34 -11.51 -20.65
C THR A 211 1.35 -12.31 -21.49
N GLU A 212 0.11 -12.42 -21.04
CA GLU A 212 -1.00 -12.96 -21.79
C GLU A 212 -1.66 -11.86 -22.61
N TYR A 213 -1.90 -12.16 -23.88
CA TYR A 213 -2.56 -11.28 -24.82
C TYR A 213 -4.02 -11.06 -24.39
N GLU A 214 -4.31 -9.92 -23.73
CA GLU A 214 -5.67 -9.46 -23.48
C GLU A 214 -6.16 -8.58 -24.64
N HIS A 215 -7.32 -8.91 -25.20
CA HIS A 215 -8.01 -8.15 -26.26
C HIS A 215 -8.53 -6.75 -25.84
N SER A 216 -7.99 -6.13 -24.79
CA SER A 216 -8.56 -4.92 -24.19
C SER A 216 -7.98 -3.59 -24.68
N ILE A 217 -6.99 -3.59 -25.60
CA ILE A 217 -6.55 -2.36 -26.28
C ILE A 217 -7.27 -2.26 -27.62
N GLY A 218 -8.39 -1.52 -27.61
CA GLY A 218 -9.07 -1.07 -28.82
C GLY A 218 -8.19 -0.13 -29.63
N ILE A 219 -7.35 -0.69 -30.49
CA ILE A 219 -6.69 0.06 -31.57
C ILE A 219 -7.77 0.36 -32.60
N ARG A 220 -8.14 1.63 -32.76
CA ARG A 220 -8.93 2.07 -33.92
C ARG A 220 -8.12 1.76 -35.18
N LYS A 221 -8.60 0.83 -35.98
CA LYS A 221 -8.13 0.65 -37.36
C LYS A 221 -8.77 1.75 -38.20
N ASP A 222 -8.00 2.79 -38.52
CA ASP A 222 -8.33 3.58 -39.71
C ASP A 222 -7.90 2.78 -40.95
N PRO A 223 -8.72 2.71 -42.01
CA PRO A 223 -8.33 2.06 -43.25
C PRO A 223 -7.32 2.95 -44.00
N MET A 224 -6.15 2.40 -44.31
CA MET A 224 -5.20 3.03 -45.23
C MET A 224 -5.87 3.22 -46.60
N LYS A 225 -5.91 4.46 -47.09
CA LYS A 225 -5.97 4.79 -48.52
C LYS A 225 -4.56 4.84 -49.08
#